data_AF-F0FX07-F1
#
_entry.id   AF-F0FX07-F1
#
_cell.length_a   1.000
_cell.length_b   1.000
_cell.length_c   1.000
_cell.angle_alpha   90.00
_cell.angle_beta   90.00
_cell.angle_gamma   90.00
#
_symmetry.space_group_name_H-M   'P 1'
#
loop_
_entity.id
_entity.type
_entity.pdbx_description
1 polymer ?
#
loop_
_entity_poly.entity_id
_entity_poly.type
_entity_poly.pdbx_seq_one_letter_code
_entity_poly.pdbx_strand_id
1 'polypeptide(L)'
;GATIMAPAGNVSLEATSGNLTIGSGSTVSSAGVSKQFFDVTQYAPAGAISLIADKGTVDVRSGSTLDFSGATGGGAAGSLTLSAPQQVVNLNGTLKGGAANGYAGGSFSLDTGGAANLDSLATTLASSGVNSAISVHTKTGNLTLSAGNTLTAHMVSLTADGGAGRASDTANGNVNLFGTIDASGNAGGEIDLYGKSGVDIEGTLLARGSDPAQRGGKVNIGTSATFDPAIVDANGHSIANNATYGYENIDPANSGRIVLGANALIDVSGGTAGGLSGGTVNFRAPLLMDGTVDVTLNAPSDSSKYGIKGSRATTL
;
A
#
# COMPACT_ATOMS: atom_id res chain seq x y z
N GLY A 1 26.22 -2.94 -18.21
CA GLY A 1 25.57 -4.10 -17.59
C GLY A 1 24.93 -4.97 -18.65
N ALA A 2 24.25 -6.04 -18.23
CA ALA A 2 23.54 -6.95 -19.13
C ALA A 2 22.16 -6.38 -19.51
N THR A 3 21.61 -6.81 -20.65
CA THR A 3 20.25 -6.45 -21.07
C THR A 3 19.40 -7.71 -21.20
N ILE A 4 18.25 -7.72 -20.53
CA ILE A 4 17.19 -8.71 -20.68
C ILE A 4 15.98 -7.99 -21.25
N MET A 5 15.48 -8.46 -22.40
CA MET A 5 14.29 -7.91 -23.04
C MET A 5 13.30 -9.03 -23.32
N ALA A 6 12.11 -8.92 -22.76
CA ALA A 6 10.95 -9.73 -23.06
C ALA A 6 9.78 -8.81 -23.46
N PRO A 7 9.78 -8.25 -24.69
CA PRO A 7 8.79 -7.25 -25.10
C PRO A 7 7.36 -7.80 -24.99
N ALA A 8 6.47 -7.07 -24.29
CA ALA A 8 5.12 -7.52 -23.93
C ALA A 8 5.06 -8.91 -23.26
N GLY A 9 6.17 -9.36 -22.67
CA GLY A 9 6.34 -10.65 -22.00
C GLY A 9 6.81 -10.46 -20.57
N ASN A 10 7.07 -11.56 -19.87
CA ASN A 10 7.41 -11.53 -18.45
C ASN A 10 8.90 -11.86 -18.23
N VAL A 11 9.51 -11.21 -17.24
CA VAL A 11 10.83 -11.54 -16.72
C VAL A 11 10.72 -11.91 -15.24
N SER A 12 11.18 -13.10 -14.87
CA SER A 12 11.31 -13.51 -13.47
C SER A 12 12.77 -13.86 -13.17
N LEU A 13 13.35 -13.23 -12.17
CA LEU A 13 14.68 -13.53 -11.65
C LEU A 13 14.56 -13.84 -10.17
N GLU A 14 15.05 -15.02 -9.77
CA GLU A 14 14.89 -15.53 -8.42
C GLU A 14 16.21 -16.08 -7.88
N ALA A 15 16.61 -15.61 -6.71
CA ALA A 15 17.70 -16.17 -5.92
C ALA A 15 17.11 -16.97 -4.74
N THR A 16 17.07 -18.29 -4.87
CA THR A 16 16.60 -19.20 -3.80
C THR A 16 17.56 -19.23 -2.60
N SER A 17 18.82 -18.85 -2.84
CA SER A 17 19.84 -18.62 -1.82
C SER A 17 20.74 -17.45 -2.25
N GLY A 18 21.17 -16.64 -1.27
CA GLY A 18 22.00 -15.46 -1.54
C GLY A 18 21.22 -14.30 -2.15
N ASN A 19 21.95 -13.33 -2.70
CA ASN A 19 21.39 -12.05 -3.13
C ASN A 19 21.09 -12.06 -4.63
N LEU A 20 20.03 -11.34 -5.02
CA LEU A 20 19.76 -10.97 -6.40
C LEU A 20 20.25 -9.54 -6.64
N THR A 21 21.13 -9.34 -7.61
CA THR A 21 21.66 -8.01 -7.95
C THR A 21 21.38 -7.65 -9.40
N ILE A 22 20.71 -6.51 -9.62
CA ILE A 22 20.67 -5.83 -10.92
C ILE A 22 21.81 -4.81 -10.95
N GLY A 23 22.90 -5.17 -11.63
CA GLY A 23 24.13 -4.37 -11.66
C GLY A 23 23.97 -3.05 -12.42
N SER A 24 24.84 -2.08 -12.12
CA SER A 24 24.85 -0.79 -12.82
C SER A 24 25.00 -0.95 -14.35
N GLY A 25 24.27 -0.10 -15.09
CA GLY A 25 24.17 -0.16 -16.55
C GLY A 25 23.46 -1.40 -17.08
N SER A 26 22.73 -2.16 -16.24
CA SER A 26 21.90 -3.27 -16.70
C SER A 26 20.47 -2.80 -16.96
N THR A 27 19.80 -3.43 -17.92
CA THR A 27 18.39 -3.18 -18.23
C THR A 27 17.61 -4.47 -18.16
N VAL A 28 16.50 -4.46 -17.44
CA VAL A 28 15.49 -5.54 -17.48
C VAL A 28 14.21 -4.92 -18.02
N SER A 29 13.72 -5.42 -19.15
CA SER A 29 12.58 -4.83 -19.84
C SER A 29 11.51 -5.87 -20.17
N SER A 30 10.27 -5.53 -19.82
CA SER A 30 9.01 -6.17 -20.22
C SER A 30 8.10 -5.20 -21.00
N ALA A 31 8.66 -4.10 -21.51
CA ALA A 31 7.92 -2.98 -22.07
C ALA A 31 6.96 -3.41 -23.19
N GLY A 32 5.84 -2.70 -23.30
CA GLY A 32 4.83 -2.95 -24.33
C GLY A 32 5.39 -2.74 -25.72
N VAL A 33 4.73 -3.33 -26.72
CA VAL A 33 5.12 -3.17 -28.13
C VAL A 33 4.00 -2.57 -28.97
N SER A 34 4.35 -1.65 -29.86
CA SER A 34 3.45 -1.17 -30.91
C SER A 34 3.83 -1.82 -32.24
N LYS A 35 2.82 -2.17 -33.04
CA LYS A 35 3.03 -2.73 -34.38
C LYS A 35 2.05 -2.11 -35.36
N GLN A 36 2.60 -1.54 -36.43
CA GLN A 36 1.82 -1.02 -37.54
C GLN A 36 1.32 -2.17 -38.42
N PHE A 37 0.02 -2.19 -38.69
CA PHE A 37 -0.64 -3.04 -39.67
C PHE A 37 -1.33 -2.15 -40.70
N PHE A 38 -0.67 -1.95 -41.83
CA PHE A 38 -1.13 -1.02 -42.87
C PHE A 38 -1.40 0.39 -42.31
N ASP A 39 -2.67 0.75 -42.13
CA ASP A 39 -3.17 2.03 -41.63
C ASP A 39 -3.49 2.04 -40.12
N VAL A 40 -3.42 0.89 -39.44
CA VAL A 40 -3.74 0.77 -38.01
C VAL A 40 -2.54 0.35 -37.17
N THR A 41 -2.23 1.12 -36.13
CA THR A 41 -1.28 0.70 -35.08
C THR A 41 -2.01 -0.10 -34.02
N GLN A 42 -1.49 -1.29 -33.71
CA GLN A 42 -1.95 -2.10 -32.59
C GLN A 42 -0.91 -2.11 -31.48
N TYR A 43 -1.38 -2.14 -30.24
CA TYR A 43 -0.54 -2.07 -29.04
C TYR A 43 -0.71 -3.34 -28.22
N ALA A 44 0.41 -4.02 -27.94
CA ALA A 44 0.47 -5.02 -26.88
C ALA A 44 0.88 -4.32 -25.57
N PRO A 45 0.13 -4.52 -24.47
CA PRO A 45 0.52 -4.03 -23.15
C PRO A 45 1.91 -4.55 -22.73
N ALA A 46 2.53 -3.88 -21.77
CA ALA A 46 3.73 -4.39 -21.14
C ALA A 46 3.42 -5.62 -20.28
N GLY A 47 4.43 -6.46 -20.07
CA GLY A 47 4.34 -7.60 -19.16
C GLY A 47 4.85 -7.29 -17.76
N ALA A 48 5.30 -8.31 -17.04
CA ALA A 48 5.72 -8.21 -15.64
C ALA A 48 7.23 -8.40 -15.46
N ILE A 49 7.80 -7.70 -14.48
CA ILE A 49 9.14 -7.95 -13.93
C ILE A 49 8.98 -8.42 -12.48
N SER A 50 9.53 -9.58 -12.15
CA SER A 50 9.59 -10.10 -10.79
C SER A 50 11.05 -10.35 -10.38
N LEU A 51 11.49 -9.69 -9.30
CA LEU A 51 12.83 -9.83 -8.72
C LEU A 51 12.68 -10.34 -7.29
N ILE A 52 13.09 -11.58 -7.04
CA ILE A 52 12.87 -12.28 -5.77
C ILE A 52 14.20 -12.77 -5.20
N ALA A 53 14.40 -12.58 -3.91
CA ALA A 53 15.44 -13.25 -3.13
C ALA A 53 14.83 -13.84 -1.86
N ASP A 54 14.79 -15.18 -1.77
CA ASP A 54 14.09 -15.88 -0.67
C ASP A 54 14.76 -15.65 0.68
N LYS A 55 16.10 -15.59 0.67
CA LYS A 55 16.95 -15.54 1.88
C LYS A 55 17.94 -14.37 1.89
N GLY A 56 18.17 -13.75 0.75
CA GLY A 56 19.14 -12.65 0.59
C GLY A 56 18.46 -11.35 0.19
N THR A 57 19.28 -10.38 -0.21
CA THR A 57 18.82 -9.06 -0.64
C THR A 57 18.41 -9.04 -2.10
N VAL A 58 17.52 -8.11 -2.46
CA VAL A 58 17.34 -7.67 -3.85
C VAL A 58 18.00 -6.29 -3.99
N ASP A 59 19.08 -6.21 -4.75
CA ASP A 59 19.88 -5.00 -4.94
C ASP A 59 19.74 -4.48 -6.38
N VAL A 60 18.86 -3.51 -6.58
CA VAL A 60 18.73 -2.78 -7.85
C VAL A 60 19.64 -1.57 -7.79
N ARG A 61 20.83 -1.66 -8.40
CA ARG A 61 21.88 -0.65 -8.24
C ARG A 61 21.62 0.60 -9.09
N SER A 62 22.18 1.73 -8.65
CA SER A 62 22.16 2.96 -9.44
C SER A 62 22.76 2.77 -10.83
N GLY A 63 22.16 3.43 -11.81
CA GLY A 63 22.47 3.27 -13.23
C GLY A 63 21.87 2.03 -13.89
N SER A 64 21.12 1.19 -13.18
CA SER A 64 20.28 0.15 -13.80
C SER A 64 18.90 0.70 -14.19
N THR A 65 18.20 0.01 -15.11
CA THR A 65 16.83 0.34 -15.52
C THR A 65 15.93 -0.89 -15.43
N LEU A 66 14.77 -0.73 -14.80
CA LEU A 66 13.65 -1.68 -14.84
C LEU A 66 12.52 -1.04 -15.66
N ASP A 67 12.24 -1.62 -16.83
CA ASP A 67 11.30 -1.06 -17.81
C ASP A 67 10.09 -1.97 -18.00
N PHE A 68 8.96 -1.54 -17.47
CA PHE A 68 7.66 -2.17 -17.58
C PHE A 68 6.65 -1.15 -18.12
N SER A 69 7.12 -0.21 -18.94
CA SER A 69 6.30 0.86 -19.51
C SER A 69 5.42 0.37 -20.67
N GLY A 70 4.26 0.99 -20.85
CA GLY A 70 3.41 0.77 -22.02
C GLY A 70 4.12 1.17 -23.31
N ALA A 71 3.64 0.69 -24.46
CA ALA A 71 4.23 1.07 -25.74
C ALA A 71 4.07 2.57 -26.03
N THR A 72 4.99 3.11 -26.83
CA THR A 72 4.87 4.49 -27.30
C THR A 72 3.58 4.68 -28.10
N GLY A 73 2.73 5.61 -27.64
CA GLY A 73 1.45 5.94 -28.27
C GLY A 73 0.26 5.09 -27.81
N GLY A 74 0.47 4.02 -27.04
CA GLY A 74 -0.64 3.24 -26.48
C GLY A 74 -0.25 1.95 -25.77
N GLY A 75 -1.25 1.31 -25.16
CA GLY A 75 -1.07 0.10 -24.34
C GLY A 75 -0.78 0.43 -22.89
N ALA A 76 -1.36 -0.36 -21.98
CA ALA A 76 -1.12 -0.23 -20.55
C ALA A 76 0.33 -0.61 -20.20
N ALA A 77 0.86 0.03 -19.17
CA ALA A 77 2.09 -0.41 -18.53
C ALA A 77 1.84 -1.69 -17.71
N GLY A 78 2.94 -2.30 -17.33
CA GLY A 78 3.01 -3.61 -16.73
C GLY A 78 3.17 -3.55 -15.23
N SER A 79 3.85 -4.54 -14.67
CA SER A 79 4.07 -4.61 -13.22
C SER A 79 5.53 -4.84 -12.84
N LEU A 80 5.92 -4.30 -11.70
CA LEU A 80 7.19 -4.58 -11.04
C LEU A 80 6.91 -5.15 -9.64
N THR A 81 7.43 -6.35 -9.38
CA THR A 81 7.42 -6.99 -8.07
C THR A 81 8.85 -7.15 -7.56
N LEU A 82 9.10 -6.69 -6.34
CA LEU A 82 10.37 -6.82 -5.62
C LEU A 82 10.09 -7.53 -4.29
N SER A 83 10.76 -8.66 -4.03
CA SER A 83 10.54 -9.44 -2.80
C SER A 83 11.86 -9.89 -2.18
N ALA A 84 12.09 -9.48 -0.94
CA ALA A 84 13.17 -9.96 -0.06
C ALA A 84 12.66 -10.04 1.40
N PRO A 85 11.67 -10.91 1.70
CA PRO A 85 10.90 -10.86 2.94
C PRO A 85 11.70 -11.25 4.19
N GLN A 86 12.88 -11.86 4.04
CA GLN A 86 13.79 -12.20 5.13
C GLN A 86 14.95 -11.20 5.27
N GLN A 87 15.15 -10.32 4.29
CA GLN A 87 16.25 -9.35 4.22
C GLN A 87 15.72 -8.01 3.70
N VAL A 88 16.50 -7.27 2.90
CA VAL A 88 16.12 -5.94 2.42
C VAL A 88 16.10 -5.87 0.90
N VAL A 89 15.16 -5.09 0.36
CA VAL A 89 15.19 -4.62 -1.02
C VAL A 89 15.83 -3.23 -1.07
N ASN A 90 16.94 -3.11 -1.79
CA ASN A 90 17.61 -1.84 -2.05
C ASN A 90 17.29 -1.37 -3.48
N LEU A 91 16.38 -0.41 -3.61
CA LEU A 91 15.90 0.09 -4.91
C LEU A 91 16.54 1.44 -5.26
N ASN A 92 17.62 1.40 -6.05
CA ASN A 92 18.36 2.61 -6.45
C ASN A 92 18.44 2.79 -7.99
N GLY A 93 17.77 1.92 -8.75
CA GLY A 93 17.72 1.99 -10.22
C GLY A 93 16.66 2.97 -10.73
N THR A 94 16.66 3.18 -12.04
CA THR A 94 15.58 3.92 -12.74
C THR A 94 14.41 2.99 -13.02
N LEU A 95 13.20 3.43 -12.69
CA LEU A 95 11.96 2.75 -13.04
C LEU A 95 11.29 3.43 -14.23
N LYS A 96 10.74 2.62 -15.15
CA LYS A 96 9.83 3.08 -16.20
C LYS A 96 8.55 2.27 -16.13
N GLY A 97 7.53 2.85 -15.50
CA GLY A 97 6.20 2.25 -15.36
C GLY A 97 5.10 3.09 -16.00
N GLY A 98 5.44 4.12 -16.78
CA GLY A 98 4.47 4.99 -17.42
C GLY A 98 3.80 4.37 -18.63
N ALA A 99 2.63 4.91 -18.99
CA ALA A 99 1.91 4.59 -20.22
C ALA A 99 1.52 5.88 -20.95
N ALA A 100 1.11 5.76 -22.22
CA ALA A 100 0.56 6.88 -22.96
C ALA A 100 -0.74 7.39 -22.33
N ASN A 101 -1.09 8.66 -22.56
CA ASN A 101 -2.32 9.25 -22.01
C ASN A 101 -3.56 8.42 -22.41
N GLY A 102 -4.47 8.21 -21.46
CA GLY A 102 -5.65 7.37 -21.63
C GLY A 102 -5.42 5.87 -21.39
N TYR A 103 -4.18 5.43 -21.10
CA TYR A 103 -3.87 4.06 -20.69
C TYR A 103 -3.45 4.01 -19.22
N ALA A 104 -3.68 2.87 -18.58
CA ALA A 104 -3.26 2.64 -17.20
C ALA A 104 -1.72 2.60 -17.11
N GLY A 105 -1.16 3.35 -16.16
CA GLY A 105 0.25 3.23 -15.78
C GLY A 105 0.49 1.95 -14.99
N GLY A 106 1.73 1.79 -14.53
CA GLY A 106 2.21 0.52 -14.02
C GLY A 106 1.72 0.21 -12.62
N SER A 107 1.92 -1.05 -12.22
CA SER A 107 1.74 -1.52 -10.85
C SER A 107 3.09 -1.80 -10.19
N PHE A 108 3.21 -1.46 -8.90
CA PHE A 108 4.41 -1.67 -8.10
C PHE A 108 4.07 -2.47 -6.85
N SER A 109 4.86 -3.50 -6.54
CA SER A 109 4.77 -4.27 -5.31
C SER A 109 6.15 -4.44 -4.67
N LEU A 110 6.26 -4.07 -3.40
CA LEU A 110 7.45 -4.20 -2.58
C LEU A 110 7.14 -5.03 -1.33
N ASP A 111 7.83 -6.14 -1.16
CA ASP A 111 7.82 -6.95 0.07
C ASP A 111 9.24 -7.08 0.61
N THR A 112 9.53 -6.41 1.72
CA THR A 112 10.88 -6.31 2.28
C THR A 112 10.89 -6.63 3.77
N GLY A 113 11.84 -7.44 4.21
CA GLY A 113 12.09 -7.67 5.64
C GLY A 113 12.62 -6.42 6.36
N GLY A 114 13.29 -5.53 5.64
CA GLY A 114 13.80 -4.24 6.13
C GLY A 114 12.77 -3.10 6.12
N ALA A 115 13.20 -1.92 6.56
CA ALA A 115 12.41 -0.68 6.47
C ALA A 115 12.43 -0.11 5.05
N ALA A 116 11.43 0.70 4.72
CA ALA A 116 11.34 1.44 3.46
C ALA A 116 11.15 2.93 3.71
N ASN A 117 11.83 3.78 2.93
CA ASN A 117 11.59 5.22 2.93
C ASN A 117 10.42 5.53 1.98
N LEU A 118 9.22 5.66 2.54
CA LEU A 118 7.99 5.83 1.76
C LEU A 118 7.95 7.15 0.99
N ASP A 119 8.50 8.24 1.55
CA ASP A 119 8.58 9.55 0.86
C ASP A 119 9.45 9.48 -0.41
N SER A 120 10.63 8.84 -0.30
CA SER A 120 11.52 8.64 -1.44
C SER A 120 10.85 7.75 -2.48
N LEU A 121 10.19 6.67 -2.03
CA LEU A 121 9.46 5.78 -2.92
C LEU A 121 8.31 6.50 -3.63
N ALA A 122 7.54 7.34 -2.94
CA ALA A 122 6.47 8.14 -3.53
C ALA A 122 6.99 9.02 -4.68
N THR A 123 8.13 9.69 -4.47
CA THR A 123 8.79 10.51 -5.49
C THR A 123 9.25 9.66 -6.69
N THR A 124 9.87 8.52 -6.44
CA THR A 124 10.31 7.59 -7.50
C THR A 124 9.12 7.03 -8.29
N LEU A 125 8.05 6.61 -7.63
CA LEU A 125 6.88 6.02 -8.29
C LEU A 125 6.14 7.05 -9.16
N ALA A 126 5.92 8.26 -8.63
CA ALA A 126 5.31 9.34 -9.38
C ALA A 126 6.10 9.71 -10.64
N SER A 127 7.42 9.88 -10.53
CA SER A 127 8.29 10.19 -11.68
C SER A 127 8.42 9.03 -12.68
N SER A 128 8.22 7.79 -12.23
CA SER A 128 8.24 6.61 -13.09
C SER A 128 6.93 6.36 -13.86
N GLY A 129 5.84 7.05 -13.50
CA GLY A 129 4.52 6.89 -14.11
C GLY A 129 3.68 5.73 -13.58
N VAL A 130 4.05 5.17 -12.42
CA VAL A 130 3.26 4.15 -11.72
C VAL A 130 2.03 4.81 -11.11
N ASN A 131 0.84 4.38 -11.53
CA ASN A 131 -0.44 4.91 -11.02
C ASN A 131 -1.60 3.90 -11.07
N SER A 132 -1.34 2.62 -11.41
CA SER A 132 -2.40 1.60 -11.38
C SER A 132 -2.52 1.00 -9.97
N ALA A 133 -1.40 0.48 -9.43
CA ALA A 133 -1.39 -0.06 -8.07
C ALA A 133 -0.03 0.16 -7.39
N ILE A 134 -0.04 0.43 -6.08
CA ILE A 134 1.14 0.53 -5.24
C ILE A 134 0.91 -0.33 -3.99
N SER A 135 1.68 -1.40 -3.82
CA SER A 135 1.68 -2.22 -2.61
C SER A 135 3.05 -2.18 -1.95
N VAL A 136 3.09 -1.86 -0.65
CA VAL A 136 4.32 -1.80 0.14
C VAL A 136 4.11 -2.56 1.44
N HIS A 137 4.91 -3.60 1.63
CA HIS A 137 4.96 -4.40 2.82
C HIS A 137 6.38 -4.37 3.42
N THR A 138 6.48 -3.93 4.67
CA THR A 138 7.75 -3.86 5.42
C THR A 138 7.62 -4.64 6.73
N LYS A 139 8.63 -5.44 7.08
CA LYS A 139 8.67 -6.15 8.38
C LYS A 139 9.53 -5.47 9.45
N THR A 140 10.05 -4.28 9.15
CA THR A 140 10.83 -3.46 10.09
C THR A 140 10.50 -1.99 9.90
N GLY A 141 10.53 -1.20 10.97
CA GLY A 141 10.29 0.24 10.92
C GLY A 141 8.83 0.60 10.65
N ASN A 142 8.63 1.89 10.35
CA ASN A 142 7.33 2.47 10.05
C ASN A 142 7.23 2.82 8.57
N LEU A 143 6.00 2.86 8.07
CA LEU A 143 5.66 3.48 6.79
C LEU A 143 5.13 4.89 7.07
N THR A 144 6.00 5.89 6.94
CA THR A 144 5.63 7.30 7.13
C THR A 144 5.55 8.02 5.78
N LEU A 145 4.36 8.51 5.42
CA LEU A 145 4.20 9.45 4.31
C LEU A 145 4.11 10.87 4.90
N SER A 146 5.19 11.62 4.79
CA SER A 146 5.29 12.97 5.37
C SER A 146 4.40 13.98 4.63
N ALA A 147 4.06 15.08 5.32
CA ALA A 147 3.32 16.18 4.72
C ALA A 147 4.04 16.70 3.46
N GLY A 148 3.26 16.97 2.41
CA GLY A 148 3.79 17.39 1.10
C GLY A 148 4.12 16.24 0.14
N ASN A 149 4.24 15.00 0.63
CA ASN A 149 4.38 13.82 -0.23
C ASN A 149 3.01 13.25 -0.62
N THR A 150 2.94 12.68 -1.83
CA THR A 150 1.71 12.07 -2.36
C THR A 150 2.01 10.72 -2.99
N LEU A 151 1.21 9.70 -2.65
CA LEU A 151 1.11 8.47 -3.42
C LEU A 151 -0.15 8.55 -4.30
N THR A 152 0.01 8.38 -5.61
CA THR A 152 -1.11 8.40 -6.56
C THR A 152 -1.18 7.09 -7.30
N ALA A 153 -2.19 6.28 -7.00
CA ALA A 153 -2.52 5.08 -7.76
C ALA A 153 -3.95 4.62 -7.49
N HIS A 154 -4.60 3.97 -8.46
CA HIS A 154 -5.98 3.51 -8.29
C HIS A 154 -6.16 2.49 -7.14
N MET A 155 -5.10 1.75 -6.79
CA MET A 155 -5.04 0.93 -5.58
C MET A 155 -3.77 1.24 -4.80
N VAL A 156 -3.88 1.51 -3.50
CA VAL A 156 -2.72 1.71 -2.61
C VAL A 156 -2.87 0.83 -1.38
N SER A 157 -1.90 -0.05 -1.14
CA SER A 157 -1.86 -0.90 0.05
C SER A 157 -0.53 -0.70 0.79
N LEU A 158 -0.61 -0.27 2.04
CA LEU A 158 0.54 -0.08 2.93
C LEU A 158 0.41 -1.03 4.12
N THR A 159 1.41 -1.88 4.32
CA THR A 159 1.48 -2.83 5.43
C THR A 159 2.80 -2.69 6.18
N ALA A 160 2.74 -2.21 7.42
CA ALA A 160 3.89 -2.17 8.32
C ALA A 160 3.75 -3.29 9.37
N ASP A 161 4.41 -4.43 9.13
CA ASP A 161 4.36 -5.64 9.95
C ASP A 161 5.57 -5.81 10.90
N GLY A 162 6.25 -4.70 11.20
CA GLY A 162 7.38 -4.68 12.12
C GLY A 162 6.99 -4.63 13.59
N GLY A 163 7.95 -4.96 14.45
CA GLY A 163 7.85 -4.67 15.89
C GLY A 163 6.93 -5.57 16.70
N ALA A 164 6.61 -5.10 17.90
CA ALA A 164 5.92 -5.85 18.93
C ALA A 164 4.39 -5.85 18.79
N GLY A 165 3.82 -5.13 17.82
CA GLY A 165 2.38 -5.11 17.56
C GLY A 165 1.56 -4.49 18.68
N ARG A 166 2.08 -3.43 19.30
CA ARG A 166 1.42 -2.70 20.40
C ARG A 166 1.58 -1.20 20.22
N ALA A 167 0.59 -0.41 20.62
CA ALA A 167 0.54 1.03 20.40
C ALA A 167 1.72 1.83 20.99
N SER A 168 2.40 1.27 22.01
CA SER A 168 3.60 1.88 22.60
C SER A 168 4.88 1.69 21.77
N ASP A 169 4.89 0.80 20.78
CA ASP A 169 6.01 0.63 19.83
C ASP A 169 5.94 1.69 18.74
N THR A 170 6.40 2.89 19.05
CA THR A 170 6.39 4.02 18.10
C THR A 170 7.46 3.91 17.02
N ALA A 171 8.42 2.98 17.16
CA ALA A 171 9.53 2.83 16.24
C ALA A 171 9.24 1.83 15.11
N ASN A 172 8.28 0.92 15.27
CA ASN A 172 8.02 -0.16 14.31
C ASN A 172 6.54 -0.51 14.17
N GLY A 173 6.17 -0.94 12.96
CA GLY A 173 4.84 -1.49 12.68
C GLY A 173 3.74 -0.42 12.62
N ASN A 174 4.12 0.85 12.43
CA ASN A 174 3.16 1.94 12.30
C ASN A 174 3.06 2.40 10.86
N VAL A 175 1.84 2.72 10.45
CA VAL A 175 1.52 3.40 9.19
C VAL A 175 1.11 4.83 9.57
N ASN A 176 1.99 5.80 9.30
CA ASN A 176 1.81 7.21 9.68
C ASN A 176 1.58 8.08 8.44
N LEU A 177 0.39 8.65 8.28
CA LEU A 177 0.00 9.41 7.10
C LEU A 177 -0.18 10.88 7.47
N PHE A 178 0.82 11.70 7.13
CA PHE A 178 0.75 13.16 7.17
C PHE A 178 0.56 13.76 5.77
N GLY A 179 0.91 13.02 4.73
CA GLY A 179 0.78 13.38 3.32
C GLY A 179 -0.58 13.02 2.71
N THR A 180 -0.60 12.82 1.39
CA THR A 180 -1.81 12.46 0.63
C THR A 180 -1.68 11.08 -0.02
N ILE A 181 -2.70 10.25 0.09
CA ILE A 181 -2.90 9.11 -0.81
C ILE A 181 -4.08 9.44 -1.71
N ASP A 182 -3.87 9.44 -3.03
CA ASP A 182 -4.90 9.68 -4.02
C ASP A 182 -5.12 8.44 -4.91
N ALA A 183 -6.21 7.74 -4.64
CA ALA A 183 -6.77 6.64 -5.41
C ALA A 183 -8.05 7.04 -6.16
N SER A 184 -8.27 8.33 -6.41
CA SER A 184 -9.42 8.81 -7.17
C SER A 184 -9.36 8.34 -8.63
N GLY A 185 -10.53 8.11 -9.24
CA GLY A 185 -10.64 7.67 -10.63
C GLY A 185 -12.05 7.88 -11.21
N ASN A 186 -12.32 7.26 -12.36
CA ASN A 186 -13.68 7.21 -12.91
C ASN A 186 -14.61 6.49 -11.91
N ALA A 187 -14.21 5.29 -11.50
CA ALA A 187 -14.67 4.65 -10.28
C ALA A 187 -13.76 5.07 -9.13
N GLY A 188 -14.29 5.09 -7.91
CA GLY A 188 -13.45 5.25 -6.73
C GLY A 188 -12.50 4.05 -6.56
N GLY A 189 -11.23 4.34 -6.28
CA GLY A 189 -10.21 3.34 -6.03
C GLY A 189 -10.24 2.76 -4.61
N GLU A 190 -9.15 2.10 -4.24
CA GLU A 190 -9.02 1.44 -2.94
C GLU A 190 -7.73 1.85 -2.21
N ILE A 191 -7.86 2.11 -0.91
CA ILE A 191 -6.75 2.41 0.00
C ILE A 191 -6.82 1.46 1.18
N ASP A 192 -5.76 0.69 1.38
CA ASP A 192 -5.61 -0.29 2.45
C ASP A 192 -4.42 0.08 3.34
N LEU A 193 -4.67 0.36 4.61
CA LEU A 193 -3.66 0.74 5.59
C LEU A 193 -3.65 -0.26 6.74
N TYR A 194 -2.54 -0.99 6.89
CA TYR A 194 -2.37 -1.98 7.93
C TYR A 194 -1.08 -1.75 8.71
N GLY A 195 -1.21 -1.38 9.98
CA GLY A 195 -0.08 -1.26 10.89
C GLY A 195 -0.19 -2.28 12.01
N LYS A 196 0.84 -3.09 12.22
CA LYS A 196 0.85 -4.06 13.31
C LYS A 196 0.70 -3.39 14.67
N SER A 197 1.41 -2.28 14.88
CA SER A 197 1.43 -1.48 16.11
C SER A 197 0.48 -0.28 16.05
N GLY A 198 0.18 0.25 14.87
CA GLY A 198 -0.77 1.34 14.75
C GLY A 198 -0.95 1.92 13.35
N VAL A 199 -2.07 2.60 13.15
CA VAL A 199 -2.32 3.45 11.99
C VAL A 199 -2.70 4.84 12.47
N ASP A 200 -1.90 5.84 12.13
CA ASP A 200 -2.14 7.25 12.48
C ASP A 200 -2.34 8.06 11.20
N ILE A 201 -3.51 8.67 11.05
CA ILE A 201 -3.87 9.46 9.88
C ILE A 201 -4.11 10.90 10.34
N GLU A 202 -3.21 11.78 9.91
CA GLU A 202 -3.30 13.24 10.08
C GLU A 202 -3.46 13.96 8.73
N GLY A 203 -3.18 13.26 7.63
CA GLY A 203 -3.22 13.73 6.25
C GLY A 203 -4.52 13.41 5.51
N THR A 204 -4.41 13.15 4.21
CA THR A 204 -5.57 13.00 3.32
C THR A 204 -5.57 11.67 2.57
N LEU A 205 -6.71 10.96 2.60
CA LEU A 205 -6.98 9.76 1.81
C LEU A 205 -8.14 10.07 0.84
N LEU A 206 -7.87 10.05 -0.46
CA LEU A 206 -8.86 10.28 -1.51
C LEU A 206 -9.11 8.98 -2.27
N ALA A 207 -10.33 8.46 -2.24
CA ALA A 207 -10.75 7.33 -3.06
C ALA A 207 -12.04 7.71 -3.78
N ARG A 208 -12.01 8.80 -4.56
CA ARG A 208 -13.21 9.40 -5.15
C ARG A 208 -13.55 8.79 -6.50
N GLY A 209 -14.84 8.59 -6.76
CA GLY A 209 -15.38 8.27 -8.08
C GLY A 209 -15.90 9.52 -8.77
N SER A 210 -15.43 9.79 -9.99
CA SER A 210 -15.86 10.95 -10.78
C SER A 210 -17.04 10.66 -11.72
N ASP A 211 -17.25 9.40 -12.10
CA ASP A 211 -18.39 8.99 -12.90
C ASP A 211 -19.66 8.94 -12.02
N PRO A 212 -20.73 9.70 -12.35
CA PRO A 212 -21.99 9.67 -11.60
C PRO A 212 -22.62 8.27 -11.50
N ALA A 213 -22.34 7.39 -12.44
CA ALA A 213 -22.85 6.02 -12.48
C ALA A 213 -21.92 4.99 -11.79
N GLN A 214 -20.79 5.41 -11.23
CA GLN A 214 -19.85 4.54 -10.54
C GLN A 214 -19.68 4.98 -9.09
N ARG A 215 -19.56 4.02 -8.17
CA ARG A 215 -19.49 4.30 -6.74
C ARG A 215 -18.21 5.06 -6.37
N GLY A 216 -18.28 5.72 -5.22
CA GLY A 216 -17.07 6.11 -4.49
C GLY A 216 -16.27 4.90 -4.03
N GLY A 217 -15.04 5.16 -3.61
CA GLY A 217 -14.03 4.13 -3.37
C GLY A 217 -14.10 3.50 -1.99
N LYS A 218 -13.06 2.74 -1.66
CA LYS A 218 -12.97 1.96 -0.44
C LYS A 218 -11.71 2.33 0.34
N VAL A 219 -11.87 2.50 1.65
CA VAL A 219 -10.76 2.72 2.57
C VAL A 219 -10.85 1.70 3.69
N ASN A 220 -9.84 0.85 3.82
CA ASN A 220 -9.71 -0.09 4.93
C ASN A 220 -8.52 0.29 5.79
N ILE A 221 -8.75 0.35 7.10
CA ILE A 221 -7.73 0.71 8.08
C ILE A 221 -7.76 -0.37 9.14
N GLY A 222 -6.61 -0.97 9.43
CA GLY A 222 -6.55 -2.08 10.38
C GLY A 222 -5.28 -2.11 11.22
N THR A 223 -5.44 -2.63 12.42
CA THR A 223 -4.33 -2.98 13.32
C THR A 223 -4.42 -4.42 13.77
N SER A 224 -3.36 -4.90 14.43
CA SER A 224 -3.30 -6.20 15.07
C SER A 224 -3.11 -6.06 16.57
N ALA A 225 -3.11 -7.18 17.29
CA ALA A 225 -2.68 -7.27 18.66
C ALA A 225 -1.76 -8.48 18.83
N THR A 226 -0.99 -8.48 19.92
CA THR A 226 -0.24 -9.65 20.36
C THR A 226 -0.97 -10.32 21.51
N PHE A 227 -1.30 -11.59 21.35
CA PHE A 227 -1.85 -12.40 22.43
C PHE A 227 -0.80 -12.65 23.51
N ASP A 228 -1.18 -12.49 24.78
CA ASP A 228 -0.35 -12.82 25.93
C ASP A 228 -0.99 -13.97 26.72
N PRO A 229 -0.40 -15.18 26.70
CA PRO A 229 -0.93 -16.32 27.45
C PRO A 229 -0.73 -16.22 28.96
N ALA A 230 0.05 -15.25 29.45
CA ALA A 230 0.40 -15.09 30.86
C ALA A 230 -0.54 -14.15 31.63
N ILE A 231 -1.58 -13.58 31.00
CA ILE A 231 -2.51 -12.68 31.67
C ILE A 231 -3.28 -13.43 32.77
N VAL A 232 -3.28 -12.86 33.97
CA VAL A 232 -3.97 -13.39 35.17
C VAL A 232 -4.87 -12.34 35.84
N ASP A 233 -5.91 -12.80 36.55
CA ASP A 233 -6.72 -11.96 37.43
C ASP A 233 -5.97 -11.57 38.73
N ALA A 234 -6.62 -10.79 39.60
CA ALA A 234 -6.05 -10.37 40.88
C ALA A 234 -5.74 -11.53 41.85
N ASN A 235 -6.28 -12.73 41.60
CA ASN A 235 -6.06 -13.94 42.41
C ASN A 235 -5.04 -14.89 41.74
N GLY A 236 -4.47 -14.53 40.59
CA GLY A 236 -3.51 -15.35 39.85
C GLY A 236 -4.14 -16.40 38.94
N HIS A 237 -5.45 -16.39 38.70
CA HIS A 237 -6.07 -17.30 37.72
C HIS A 237 -5.84 -16.77 36.31
N SER A 238 -5.49 -17.66 35.37
CA SER A 238 -5.38 -17.28 33.96
C SER A 238 -6.70 -16.75 33.43
N ILE A 239 -6.63 -15.59 32.80
CA ILE A 239 -7.73 -14.96 32.06
C ILE A 239 -7.35 -14.75 30.60
N ALA A 240 -6.31 -15.43 30.10
CA ALA A 240 -5.85 -15.29 28.73
C ALA A 240 -6.93 -15.68 27.71
N ASN A 241 -7.87 -16.55 28.08
CA ASN A 241 -9.02 -16.89 27.23
C ASN A 241 -10.33 -16.43 27.88
N ASN A 242 -11.24 -15.91 27.07
CA ASN A 242 -12.56 -15.52 27.49
C ASN A 242 -13.37 -16.76 27.92
N ALA A 243 -13.78 -16.80 29.19
CA ALA A 243 -14.49 -17.96 29.75
C ALA A 243 -15.89 -18.20 29.15
N THR A 244 -16.52 -17.19 28.55
CA THR A 244 -17.89 -17.30 28.00
C THR A 244 -17.88 -17.73 26.53
N TYR A 245 -16.99 -17.14 25.74
CA TYR A 245 -17.00 -17.26 24.28
C TYR A 245 -15.78 -17.99 23.71
N GLY A 246 -14.75 -18.25 24.52
CA GLY A 246 -13.58 -19.05 24.14
C GLY A 246 -12.55 -18.36 23.25
N TYR A 247 -12.68 -17.05 22.98
CA TYR A 247 -11.68 -16.29 22.24
C TYR A 247 -10.51 -15.82 23.14
N GLU A 248 -9.39 -15.45 22.52
CA GLU A 248 -8.21 -14.89 23.19
C GLU A 248 -8.51 -13.48 23.73
N ASN A 249 -8.29 -13.26 25.02
CA ASN A 249 -8.39 -11.94 25.62
C ASN A 249 -7.16 -11.10 25.26
N ILE A 250 -7.40 -9.89 24.74
CA ILE A 250 -6.34 -8.94 24.38
C ILE A 250 -6.27 -7.85 25.44
N ASP A 251 -5.09 -7.73 26.08
CA ASP A 251 -4.78 -6.60 26.94
C ASP A 251 -4.64 -5.33 26.10
N PRO A 252 -5.27 -4.19 26.48
CA PRO A 252 -5.10 -2.91 25.79
C PRO A 252 -3.62 -2.53 25.54
N ALA A 253 -2.70 -2.89 26.46
CA ALA A 253 -1.27 -2.62 26.33
C ALA A 253 -0.58 -3.44 25.22
N ASN A 254 -1.23 -4.48 24.71
CA ASN A 254 -0.74 -5.35 23.64
C ASN A 254 -1.54 -5.21 22.33
N SER A 255 -2.42 -4.21 22.24
CA SER A 255 -3.13 -3.88 21.01
C SER A 255 -2.43 -2.78 20.24
N GLY A 256 -2.49 -2.85 18.91
CA GLY A 256 -2.23 -1.70 18.06
C GLY A 256 -3.40 -0.72 18.06
N ARG A 257 -3.11 0.55 17.76
CA ARG A 257 -4.07 1.66 17.85
C ARG A 257 -4.36 2.30 16.49
N ILE A 258 -5.63 2.62 16.23
CA ILE A 258 -6.02 3.45 15.08
C ILE A 258 -6.34 4.86 15.55
N VAL A 259 -5.76 5.87 14.89
CA VAL A 259 -6.04 7.28 15.12
C VAL A 259 -6.47 7.95 13.82
N LEU A 260 -7.62 8.63 13.88
CA LEU A 260 -8.00 9.64 12.89
C LEU A 260 -7.85 11.02 13.54
N GLY A 261 -6.86 11.77 13.09
CA GLY A 261 -6.52 13.12 13.54
C GLY A 261 -7.59 14.16 13.25
N ALA A 262 -7.56 15.28 13.96
CA ALA A 262 -8.54 16.36 13.78
C ALA A 262 -8.44 17.06 12.42
N ASN A 263 -7.29 16.93 11.74
CA ASN A 263 -7.04 17.48 10.41
C ASN A 263 -7.05 16.40 9.31
N ALA A 264 -7.42 15.17 9.65
CA ALA A 264 -7.45 14.08 8.70
C ALA A 264 -8.67 14.19 7.77
N LEU A 265 -8.50 13.88 6.49
CA LEU A 265 -9.59 13.77 5.52
C LEU A 265 -9.61 12.37 4.94
N ILE A 266 -10.76 11.70 4.99
CA ILE A 266 -11.04 10.49 4.22
C ILE A 266 -12.21 10.82 3.29
N ASP A 267 -11.95 10.98 2.00
CA ASP A 267 -12.97 11.28 1.00
C ASP A 267 -13.19 10.08 0.07
N VAL A 268 -14.31 9.40 0.27
CA VAL A 268 -14.76 8.27 -0.55
C VAL A 268 -16.01 8.65 -1.37
N SER A 269 -16.17 9.93 -1.72
CA SER A 269 -17.31 10.41 -2.51
C SER A 269 -17.35 9.83 -3.93
N GLY A 270 -18.54 9.74 -4.51
CA GLY A 270 -18.76 9.26 -5.88
C GLY A 270 -20.18 8.73 -6.06
N GLY A 271 -20.56 8.43 -7.30
CA GLY A 271 -21.81 7.75 -7.65
C GLY A 271 -23.08 8.51 -7.30
N THR A 272 -23.38 9.60 -7.98
CA THR A 272 -24.59 10.39 -7.69
C THR A 272 -25.86 9.85 -8.36
N ALA A 273 -25.77 8.85 -9.24
CA ALA A 273 -26.91 8.26 -9.95
C ALA A 273 -27.37 6.91 -9.38
N GLY A 274 -28.68 6.63 -9.46
CA GLY A 274 -29.23 5.29 -9.27
C GLY A 274 -29.01 4.65 -7.88
N GLY A 275 -28.79 5.44 -6.83
CA GLY A 275 -28.53 4.93 -5.47
C GLY A 275 -27.09 4.43 -5.25
N LEU A 276 -26.15 4.75 -6.15
CA LEU A 276 -24.73 4.40 -6.04
C LEU A 276 -23.91 5.40 -5.20
N SER A 277 -24.58 6.17 -4.35
CA SER A 277 -23.97 7.27 -3.59
C SER A 277 -22.95 6.77 -2.60
N GLY A 278 -21.74 7.29 -2.75
CA GLY A 278 -20.66 7.16 -1.80
C GLY A 278 -19.89 5.85 -1.86
N GLY A 279 -18.79 5.85 -1.13
CA GLY A 279 -17.89 4.73 -0.92
C GLY A 279 -18.01 4.15 0.48
N THR A 280 -17.02 3.39 0.92
CA THR A 280 -17.02 2.73 2.23
C THR A 280 -15.73 2.97 2.99
N VAL A 281 -15.84 3.15 4.30
CA VAL A 281 -14.69 3.23 5.21
C VAL A 281 -14.84 2.14 6.26
N ASN A 282 -13.80 1.34 6.45
CA ASN A 282 -13.83 0.22 7.38
C ASN A 282 -12.60 0.25 8.29
N PHE A 283 -12.84 0.40 9.59
CA PHE A 283 -11.85 0.26 10.63
C PHE A 283 -11.87 -1.18 11.15
N ARG A 284 -10.71 -1.76 11.42
CA ARG A 284 -10.58 -3.09 12.07
C ARG A 284 -9.55 -3.00 13.16
N ALA A 285 -10.00 -3.07 14.40
CA ALA A 285 -9.14 -3.17 15.56
C ALA A 285 -9.46 -4.45 16.35
N PRO A 286 -8.49 -5.00 17.09
CA PRO A 286 -8.72 -6.10 18.02
C PRO A 286 -9.79 -5.76 19.06
N LEU A 287 -10.64 -6.73 19.39
CA LEU A 287 -11.55 -6.65 20.54
C LEU A 287 -10.74 -6.84 21.82
N LEU A 288 -10.80 -5.84 22.70
CA LEU A 288 -10.05 -5.84 23.96
C LEU A 288 -10.83 -6.59 25.05
N MET A 289 -10.10 -7.03 26.08
CA MET A 289 -10.67 -7.78 27.20
C MET A 289 -11.68 -6.98 28.04
N ASP A 290 -11.67 -5.65 27.95
CA ASP A 290 -12.66 -4.75 28.56
C ASP A 290 -13.92 -4.54 27.69
N GLY A 291 -13.99 -5.21 26.52
CA GLY A 291 -15.08 -5.10 25.56
C GLY A 291 -15.00 -3.90 24.62
N THR A 292 -13.92 -3.12 24.68
CA THR A 292 -13.67 -1.96 23.80
C THR A 292 -12.76 -2.32 22.62
N VAL A 293 -12.44 -1.31 21.80
CA VAL A 293 -11.44 -1.38 20.73
C VAL A 293 -10.57 -0.13 20.80
N ASP A 294 -9.28 -0.24 20.46
CA ASP A 294 -8.35 0.91 20.50
C ASP A 294 -8.41 1.74 19.21
N VAL A 295 -9.55 2.42 19.02
CA VAL A 295 -9.79 3.33 17.90
C VAL A 295 -10.18 4.71 18.42
N THR A 296 -9.41 5.72 18.03
CA THR A 296 -9.65 7.11 18.37
C THR A 296 -10.01 7.91 17.13
N LEU A 297 -11.24 8.42 17.06
CA LEU A 297 -11.69 9.31 16.00
C LEU A 297 -11.85 10.73 16.58
N ASN A 298 -10.89 11.60 16.31
CA ASN A 298 -10.92 12.96 16.82
C ASN A 298 -11.96 13.81 16.08
N ALA A 299 -12.58 14.75 16.78
CA ALA A 299 -13.49 15.72 16.15
C ALA A 299 -12.71 16.55 15.12
N PRO A 300 -13.25 16.73 13.89
CA PRO A 300 -12.63 17.57 12.88
C PRO A 300 -12.40 19.00 13.39
N SER A 301 -11.21 19.56 13.19
CA SER A 301 -10.90 20.96 13.52
C SER A 301 -11.73 21.94 12.69
N ASP A 302 -12.08 21.54 11.46
CA ASP A 302 -13.00 22.20 10.55
C ASP A 302 -13.85 21.12 9.87
N SER A 303 -15.09 20.95 10.35
CA SER A 303 -16.01 19.94 9.85
C SER A 303 -16.40 20.11 8.38
N SER A 304 -16.15 21.26 7.75
CA SER A 304 -16.37 21.46 6.33
C SER A 304 -15.25 20.85 5.47
N LYS A 305 -14.05 20.68 6.03
CA LYS A 305 -12.85 20.22 5.32
C LYS A 305 -12.41 18.82 5.72
N TYR A 306 -12.46 18.50 7.00
CA TYR A 306 -11.88 17.28 7.56
C TYR A 306 -12.96 16.30 8.02
N GLY A 307 -12.51 15.10 8.40
CA GLY A 307 -13.33 13.94 8.74
C GLY A 307 -13.59 13.02 7.55
N ILE A 308 -14.58 12.16 7.70
CA ILE A 308 -14.98 11.19 6.68
C ILE A 308 -16.06 11.82 5.79
N LYS A 309 -15.85 11.84 4.47
CA LYS A 309 -16.72 12.44 3.46
C LYS A 309 -17.15 11.38 2.44
N GLY A 310 -18.40 11.51 1.98
CA GLY A 310 -18.93 10.65 0.92
C GLY A 310 -19.05 9.17 1.29
N SER A 311 -18.92 8.80 2.56
CA SER A 311 -19.11 7.41 3.00
C SER A 311 -20.60 7.09 3.11
N ARG A 312 -21.01 5.98 2.49
CA ARG A 312 -22.36 5.42 2.65
C ARG A 312 -22.43 4.40 3.78
N ALA A 313 -21.29 3.83 4.15
CA ALA A 313 -21.16 2.86 5.21
C ALA A 313 -19.77 3.03 5.84
N THR A 314 -19.78 3.38 7.12
CA THR A 314 -18.59 3.39 7.97
C THR A 314 -18.73 2.30 9.01
N THR A 315 -17.82 1.35 9.03
CA THR A 315 -17.82 0.20 9.95
C THR A 315 -16.59 0.20 10.85
N LEU A 316 -16.76 -0.35 12.04
CA LEU A 316 -15.75 -0.56 13.07
C LEU A 316 -15.80 -2.02 13.52
#